data_AF-A0AAU5XAP8-F1
#
_entry.id   AF-A0AAU5XAP8-F1
#
_cell.length_a   1.000
_cell.length_b   1.000
_cell.length_c   1.000
_cell.angle_alpha   90.00
_cell.angle_beta   90.00
_cell.angle_gamma   90.00
#
_symmetry.space_group_name_H-M   'P 1'
#
loop_
_entity.id
_entity.type
_entity.pdbx_description
1 polymer ?
#
loop_
_entity_poly.entity_id
_entity_poly.type
_entity_poly.pdbx_seq_one_letter_code
_entity_poly.pdbx_strand_id
1 'polypeptide(L)'
;MRLLRSPRIEVFTWGVWVSLSEKNFIRASQLWNVSGRESEPPYFGWLSTELPLYSPTTIELKTNLHTRPVGQRPAVELEPTAHPLAVEQRNGITHARVQEIAEILLHPGQSPR
;
A
#
# COMPACT_ATOMS: atom_id res chain seq x y z
N MET A 1 16.67 28.56 -21.95
CA MET A 1 15.67 27.47 -22.06
C MET A 1 15.41 26.91 -20.66
N ARG A 2 14.29 27.31 -20.03
CA ARG A 2 13.96 26.94 -18.64
C ARG A 2 13.28 25.57 -18.69
N LEU A 3 13.93 24.54 -18.14
CA LEU A 3 13.32 23.23 -17.96
C LEU A 3 12.11 23.43 -17.03
N LEU A 4 10.90 23.37 -17.58
CA LEU A 4 9.68 23.22 -16.80
C LEU A 4 9.84 21.87 -16.10
N ARG A 5 10.15 21.90 -14.80
CA ARG A 5 10.04 20.70 -13.96
C ARG A 5 8.57 20.30 -14.04
N SER A 6 8.28 19.16 -14.66
CA SER A 6 6.96 18.55 -14.57
C SER A 6 6.55 18.51 -13.09
N PRO A 7 5.30 18.86 -12.74
CA PRO A 7 4.86 18.81 -11.35
C PRO A 7 5.14 17.41 -10.80
N ARG A 8 5.92 17.32 -9.72
CA ARG A 8 6.13 16.04 -9.04
C ARG A 8 4.81 15.68 -8.36
N ILE A 9 4.18 14.61 -8.81
CA ILE A 9 3.09 13.99 -8.07
C ILE A 9 3.73 13.43 -6.80
N GLU A 10 3.41 14.02 -5.66
CA GLU A 10 3.81 13.48 -4.36
C GLU A 10 2.88 12.33 -4.00
N VAL A 11 3.48 11.19 -3.63
CA VAL A 11 2.75 9.97 -3.33
C VAL A 11 2.85 9.72 -1.84
N PHE A 12 1.69 9.66 -1.18
CA PHE A 12 1.60 9.12 0.17
C PHE A 12 1.58 7.59 0.11
N THR A 13 2.30 6.91 0.99
CA THR A 13 2.41 5.44 0.96
C THR A 13 2.41 4.88 2.38
N TRP A 14 1.62 3.82 2.57
CA TRP A 14 1.68 2.97 3.76
C TRP A 14 2.71 1.85 3.58
N GLY A 15 3.53 1.61 4.60
CA GLY A 15 4.26 0.35 4.74
C GLY A 15 3.37 -0.67 5.44
N VAL A 16 3.09 -1.79 4.77
CA VAL A 16 2.20 -2.84 5.30
C VAL A 16 2.79 -4.23 5.10
N TRP A 17 2.29 -5.18 5.87
CA TRP A 17 2.51 -6.61 5.71
C TRP A 17 1.28 -7.27 5.09
N VAL A 18 1.51 -8.25 4.20
CA VAL A 18 0.47 -9.14 3.69
C VAL A 18 0.88 -10.58 3.96
N SER A 19 -0.11 -11.44 4.19
CA SER A 19 0.10 -12.89 4.19
C SER A 19 -0.13 -13.44 2.79
N LEU A 20 0.72 -14.37 2.38
CA LEU A 20 0.57 -15.13 1.15
C LEU A 20 0.37 -16.60 1.51
N SER A 21 -0.21 -17.36 0.58
CA SER A 21 -0.09 -18.82 0.65
C SER A 21 1.40 -19.22 0.65
N GLU A 22 1.73 -20.33 1.30
CA GLU A 22 3.11 -20.86 1.36
C GLU A 22 3.73 -20.96 -0.05
N LYS A 23 2.98 -21.51 -1.02
CA LYS A 23 3.40 -21.62 -2.41
C LYS A 23 3.79 -20.25 -3.01
N ASN A 24 2.95 -19.24 -2.81
CA ASN A 24 3.20 -17.89 -3.35
C ASN A 24 4.38 -17.22 -2.63
N PHE A 25 4.50 -17.40 -1.31
CA PHE A 25 5.62 -16.88 -0.54
C PHE A 25 6.96 -17.47 -1.01
N ILE A 26 7.03 -18.79 -1.18
CA ILE A 26 8.22 -19.47 -1.69
C ILE A 26 8.55 -18.97 -3.10
N ARG A 27 7.56 -18.86 -3.99
CA ARG A 27 7.76 -18.37 -5.36
C ARG A 27 8.30 -16.93 -5.38
N ALA A 28 7.67 -16.03 -4.63
CA ALA A 28 8.10 -14.63 -4.52
C ALA A 28 9.54 -14.52 -3.96
N SER A 29 9.89 -15.38 -3.00
CA SER A 29 11.23 -15.44 -2.40
C SER A 29 12.28 -15.93 -3.39
N GLN A 30 11.99 -16.98 -4.16
CA GLN A 30 12.89 -17.50 -5.20
C GLN A 30 13.20 -16.45 -6.27
N LEU A 31 12.21 -15.63 -6.62
CA LEU A 31 12.36 -14.60 -7.64
C LEU A 31 12.90 -13.27 -7.09
N TRP A 32 13.21 -13.17 -5.79
CA TRP A 32 13.49 -11.90 -5.14
C TRP A 32 14.58 -11.08 -5.85
N ASN A 33 15.65 -11.73 -6.32
CA ASN A 33 16.77 -11.11 -7.03
C ASN A 33 16.78 -11.39 -8.54
N VAL A 34 15.70 -11.95 -9.09
CA VAL A 34 15.60 -12.28 -10.52
C VAL A 34 15.13 -11.05 -11.29
N SER A 35 15.91 -10.64 -12.29
CA SER A 35 15.51 -9.55 -13.20
C SER A 35 14.23 -9.93 -13.95
N GLY A 36 13.33 -8.97 -14.13
CA GLY A 36 12.03 -9.22 -14.77
C GLY A 36 10.97 -9.82 -13.83
N ARG A 37 11.24 -9.96 -12.52
CA ARG A 37 10.26 -10.48 -11.56
C ARG A 37 8.94 -9.70 -11.53
N GLU A 38 8.94 -8.43 -11.95
CA GLU A 38 7.76 -7.59 -12.14
C GLU A 38 6.79 -8.08 -13.24
N SER A 39 7.21 -9.04 -14.08
CA SER A 39 6.35 -9.68 -15.07
C SER A 39 5.56 -10.87 -14.50
N GLU A 40 5.83 -11.27 -13.25
CA GLU A 40 5.03 -12.31 -12.60
C GLU A 40 3.57 -11.84 -12.41
N PRO A 41 2.60 -12.75 -12.54
CA PRO A 41 1.24 -12.46 -12.13
C PRO A 41 1.18 -12.05 -10.66
N PRO A 42 0.25 -11.16 -10.27
CA PRO A 42 0.11 -10.75 -8.89
C PRO A 42 -0.26 -11.94 -7.99
N TYR A 43 0.29 -11.95 -6.77
CA TYR A 43 -0.05 -12.98 -5.80
C TYR A 43 -1.22 -12.53 -4.95
N PHE A 44 -2.30 -13.31 -4.94
CA PHE A 44 -3.35 -13.12 -3.95
C PHE A 44 -2.81 -13.26 -2.53
N GLY A 45 -3.23 -12.37 -1.63
CA GLY A 45 -2.89 -12.37 -0.22
C GLY A 45 -3.90 -11.63 0.65
N TRP A 46 -3.65 -11.59 1.96
CA TRP A 46 -4.49 -10.90 2.93
C TRP A 46 -3.69 -9.82 3.66
N LEU A 47 -4.25 -8.60 3.75
CA LEU A 47 -3.65 -7.52 4.50
C LEU A 47 -3.52 -7.94 5.97
N SER A 48 -2.29 -7.85 6.49
CA SER A 48 -1.91 -8.31 7.83
C SER A 48 -1.37 -7.16 8.68
N THR A 49 -1.84 -5.95 8.40
CA THR A 49 -1.49 -4.73 9.14
C THR A 49 -2.78 -3.99 9.46
N GLU A 50 -2.99 -3.72 10.75
CA GLU A 50 -4.05 -2.83 11.20
C GLU A 50 -3.55 -1.39 11.01
N LEU A 51 -4.25 -0.63 10.17
CA LEU A 51 -4.02 0.80 10.03
C LEU A 51 -5.04 1.52 10.91
N PRO A 52 -4.60 2.16 12.01
CA PRO A 52 -5.49 2.98 12.81
C PRO A 52 -6.18 3.99 11.90
N LEU A 53 -7.44 4.36 12.20
CA LEU A 53 -8.29 5.34 11.48
C LEU A 53 -9.20 4.79 10.38
N TYR A 54 -8.95 3.57 9.93
CA TYR A 54 -9.84 2.92 8.98
C TYR A 54 -10.83 2.04 9.73
N SER A 55 -12.11 2.19 9.39
CA SER A 55 -13.20 1.33 9.86
C SER A 55 -14.05 0.90 8.67
N PRO A 56 -14.40 -0.39 8.54
CA PRO A 56 -14.05 -1.51 9.44
C PRO A 56 -12.54 -1.83 9.45
N THR A 57 -12.11 -2.83 10.24
CA THR A 57 -10.69 -3.23 10.36
C THR A 57 -10.03 -3.46 9.00
N THR A 58 -8.74 -3.14 8.90
CA THR A 58 -7.95 -3.38 7.68
C THR A 58 -7.34 -4.78 7.62
N ILE A 59 -7.34 -5.51 8.73
CA ILE A 59 -6.92 -6.92 8.75
C ILE A 59 -7.86 -7.74 7.86
N GLU A 60 -7.29 -8.71 7.14
CA GLU A 60 -8.01 -9.62 6.24
C GLU A 60 -8.72 -8.93 5.05
N LEU A 61 -8.32 -7.71 4.70
CA LEU A 61 -8.65 -7.18 3.37
C LEU A 61 -7.91 -7.98 2.29
N LYS A 62 -8.63 -8.37 1.24
CA LYS A 62 -8.06 -9.08 0.10
C LYS A 62 -7.12 -8.19 -0.70
N THR A 63 -5.98 -8.75 -1.09
CA THR A 63 -4.92 -8.03 -1.78
C THR A 63 -4.37 -8.80 -2.97
N ASN A 64 -3.83 -8.06 -3.93
CA ASN A 64 -2.91 -8.54 -4.95
C ASN A 64 -1.53 -7.94 -4.68
N LEU A 65 -0.54 -8.78 -4.44
CA LEU A 65 0.85 -8.39 -4.27
C LEU A 65 1.56 -8.41 -5.62
N HIS A 66 1.97 -7.22 -6.07
CA HIS A 66 2.71 -7.03 -7.31
C HIS A 66 4.19 -6.96 -7.02
N THR A 67 4.96 -7.89 -7.57
CA THR A 67 6.42 -7.77 -7.63
C THR A 67 6.80 -6.56 -8.47
N ARG A 68 7.95 -5.97 -8.15
CA ARG A 68 8.49 -4.78 -8.83
C ARG A 68 9.95 -5.02 -9.19
N PRO A 69 10.58 -4.22 -10.07
CA PRO A 69 11.98 -4.41 -10.43
C PRO A 69 12.90 -4.60 -9.21
N VAL A 70 13.97 -5.36 -9.37
CA VAL A 70 14.91 -5.69 -8.29
C VAL A 70 15.36 -4.41 -7.55
N GLY A 71 15.37 -4.48 -6.22
CA GLY A 71 15.64 -3.34 -5.34
C GLY A 71 14.40 -2.52 -4.94
N GLN A 72 13.27 -2.67 -5.64
CA GLN A 72 12.00 -2.05 -5.25
C GLN A 72 11.20 -2.98 -4.34
N ARG A 73 10.51 -2.43 -3.34
CA ARG A 73 9.55 -3.21 -2.54
C ARG A 73 8.33 -3.58 -3.40
N PRO A 74 7.73 -4.77 -3.23
CA PRO A 74 6.46 -5.09 -3.85
C PRO A 74 5.39 -4.02 -3.58
N ALA A 75 4.45 -3.85 -4.51
CA ALA A 75 3.27 -3.01 -4.29
C ALA A 75 2.09 -3.88 -3.85
N VAL A 76 1.32 -3.39 -2.89
CA VAL A 76 0.08 -4.03 -2.42
C VAL A 76 -1.09 -3.28 -3.05
N GLU A 77 -1.90 -3.98 -3.83
CA GLU A 77 -3.17 -3.49 -4.35
C GLU A 77 -4.31 -4.16 -3.57
N LEU A 78 -5.26 -3.37 -3.06
CA LEU A 78 -6.48 -3.89 -2.43
C LEU A 78 -7.51 -4.23 -3.51
N GLU A 79 -8.31 -5.27 -3.27
CA GLU A 79 -9.50 -5.49 -4.09
C GLU A 79 -10.42 -4.25 -4.05
N PRO A 80 -11.13 -3.92 -5.16
CA PRO A 80 -11.88 -2.68 -5.31
C PRO A 80 -13.22 -2.69 -4.56
N THR A 81 -13.15 -2.82 -3.24
CA THR A 81 -14.29 -2.82 -2.32
C THR A 81 -14.69 -1.39 -1.92
N ALA A 82 -15.75 -1.27 -1.13
CA ALA A 82 -16.17 0.01 -0.54
C ALA A 82 -15.38 0.37 0.73
N HIS A 83 -14.40 -0.45 1.15
CA HIS A 83 -13.58 -0.15 2.31
C HIS A 83 -12.83 1.18 2.13
N PRO A 84 -12.82 2.11 3.11
CA PRO A 84 -12.28 3.46 2.89
C PRO A 84 -10.81 3.46 2.43
N LEU A 85 -9.97 2.56 2.96
CA LEU A 85 -8.59 2.39 2.49
C LEU A 85 -8.49 2.00 1.00
N ALA A 86 -9.38 1.11 0.52
CA ALA A 86 -9.41 0.70 -0.89
C ALA A 86 -9.90 1.83 -1.80
N VAL A 87 -10.87 2.62 -1.32
CA VAL A 87 -11.37 3.80 -2.02
C VAL A 87 -10.28 4.86 -2.15
N GLU A 88 -9.57 5.19 -1.06
CA GLU A 88 -8.46 6.16 -1.09
C GLU A 88 -7.29 5.68 -1.94
N GLN A 89 -6.96 4.38 -1.92
CA GLN A 89 -5.92 3.82 -2.78
C GLN A 89 -6.27 3.98 -4.27
N ARG A 90 -7.53 3.72 -4.66
CA ARG A 90 -7.99 3.81 -6.05
C ARG A 90 -8.16 5.25 -6.54
N ASN A 91 -8.76 6.09 -5.71
CA ASN A 91 -9.19 7.43 -6.11
C ASN A 91 -8.16 8.52 -5.78
N GLY A 92 -7.11 8.16 -5.06
CA GLY A 92 -6.16 9.09 -4.47
C GLY A 92 -6.67 9.64 -3.13
N ILE A 93 -5.75 10.34 -2.45
CA ILE A 93 -5.97 10.91 -1.13
C ILE A 93 -5.62 12.40 -1.17
N THR A 94 -6.37 13.23 -0.45
CA THR A 94 -6.11 14.67 -0.39
C THR A 94 -5.00 14.96 0.64
N HIS A 95 -4.28 16.08 0.46
CA HIS A 95 -3.28 16.51 1.43
C HIS A 95 -3.89 16.74 2.83
N ALA A 96 -5.11 17.29 2.91
CA ALA A 96 -5.83 17.48 4.17
C ALA A 96 -6.09 16.14 4.88
N ARG A 97 -6.48 15.11 4.13
CA ARG A 97 -6.68 13.77 4.69
C ARG A 97 -5.36 13.13 5.16
N VAL A 98 -4.26 13.35 4.44
CA VAL A 98 -2.92 12.91 4.88
C VAL A 98 -2.50 13.62 6.17
N GLN A 99 -2.78 14.92 6.30
CA GLN A 99 -2.50 15.67 7.53
C GLN A 99 -3.30 15.13 8.72
N GLU A 100 -4.59 14.86 8.55
CA GLU A 100 -5.43 14.24 9.60
C GLU A 100 -4.85 12.89 10.06
N ILE A 101 -4.41 12.05 9.11
CA ILE A 101 -3.75 10.78 9.42
C ILE A 101 -2.47 11.01 10.24
N ALA A 102 -1.63 11.98 9.83
CA ALA A 102 -0.39 12.28 10.52
C ALA A 102 -0.63 12.81 11.94
N GLU A 103 -1.61 13.69 12.12
CA GLU A 103 -1.99 14.24 13.43
C GLU A 103 -2.40 13.12 14.39
N ILE A 104 -3.24 12.18 13.94
CA ILE A 104 -3.72 11.13 14.84
C ILE A 104 -2.62 10.10 15.16
N LEU A 105 -1.76 9.77 14.20
CA LEU A 105 -0.67 8.81 14.44
C LEU A 105 0.50 9.38 15.26
N LEU A 106 0.81 10.67 15.09
CA LEU A 106 1.96 11.29 15.76
C LEU A 106 1.57 12.05 17.03
N HIS A 107 0.29 12.39 17.21
CA HIS A 107 -0.24 13.13 18.37
C HIS A 107 -1.52 12.50 18.97
N PRO A 108 -1.50 11.21 19.37
CA PRO A 108 -2.70 10.46 19.77
C PRO A 108 -3.45 11.00 20.99
N GLY A 109 -2.88 11.95 21.74
CA GLY A 109 -3.50 12.58 22.92
C GLY A 109 -4.08 13.98 22.69
N GLN A 110 -3.99 14.52 21.46
CA GLN A 110 -4.43 15.89 21.14
C GLN A 110 -5.63 15.96 20.19
N SER A 111 -6.17 14.81 19.76
CA SER A 111 -7.39 14.78 18.96
C SER A 111 -8.56 15.42 19.75
N PRO A 112 -9.29 16.37 19.16
CA PRO A 112 -10.50 16.91 19.78
C PRO A 112 -11.45 15.75 20.10
N ARG A 113 -11.94 15.71 21.34
CA ARG A 113 -13.02 14.78 21.73
C ARG A 113 -14.33 15.13 21.05
#